data_AF-X1HDD3-F1
#
_entry.id   AF-X1HDD3-F1
#
_cell.length_a   1.000
_cell.length_b   1.000
_cell.length_c   1.000
_cell.angle_alpha   90.00
_cell.angle_beta   90.00
_cell.angle_gamma   90.00
#
_symmetry.space_group_name_H-M   'P 1'
#
loop_
_entity.id
_entity.type
_entity.pdbx_description
1 polymer ?
#
loop_
_entity_poly.entity_id
_entity_poly.type
_entity_poly.pdbx_seq_one_letter_code
_entity_poly.pdbx_strand_id
1 'polypeptide(L)' 'LHTTLLIITSLAGIIALGAAAGGYLIDNTKIYERIILIISAFALLRVGLLSDSIGIILLVAIIILQKIRISSKVKATKY' A
#
# COMPACT_ATOMS: atom_id res chain seq x y z
N LEU A 1 1.39 -20.92 14.11
CA LEU A 1 2.18 -19.88 13.43
C LEU A 1 1.75 -19.62 11.98
N HIS A 2 1.33 -20.63 11.22
CA HIS A 2 0.95 -20.43 9.81
C HIS A 2 -0.31 -19.57 9.63
N THR A 3 -1.36 -19.80 10.42
CA THR A 3 -2.64 -19.07 10.29
C THR A 3 -2.55 -17.59 10.64
N THR A 4 -1.69 -17.22 11.59
CA THR A 4 -1.48 -15.82 11.98
C THR A 4 -0.85 -14.99 10.86
N LEU A 5 0.07 -15.57 10.09
CA LEU A 5 0.64 -14.90 8.91
C LEU A 5 -0.43 -14.64 7.84
N LEU A 6 -1.31 -15.63 7.59
CA LEU A 6 -2.41 -15.51 6.62
C LEU A 6 -3.34 -14.34 6.93
N ILE A 7 -3.66 -14.17 8.21
CA ILE A 7 -4.54 -13.09 8.68
C ILE A 7 -3.87 -11.74 8.42
N ILE A 8 -2.57 -11.61 8.74
CA ILE A 8 -1.82 -10.36 8.58
C ILE A 8 -1.68 -9.99 7.10
N THR A 9 -1.33 -10.93 6.22
CA THR A 9 -1.18 -10.67 4.78
C THR A 9 -2.53 -10.34 4.13
N SER A 10 -3.59 -11.08 4.47
CA SER A 10 -4.94 -10.79 3.96
C SER A 10 -5.43 -9.41 4.41
N LEU A 11 -5.17 -9.02 5.66
CA LEU A 11 -5.54 -7.71 6.17
C LEU A 11 -4.79 -6.59 5.43
N ALA A 12 -3.49 -6.76 5.19
CA ALA A 12 -2.70 -5.82 4.39
C ALA A 12 -3.25 -5.68 2.97
N GLY A 13 -3.67 -6.78 2.33
CA GLY A 13 -4.29 -6.78 1.02
C GLY A 13 -5.61 -6.00 0.97
N ILE A 14 -6.47 -6.18 1.98
CA ILE A 14 -7.73 -5.44 2.10
C ILE A 14 -7.49 -3.95 2.29
N ILE A 15 -6.50 -3.56 3.11
CA ILE A 15 -6.12 -2.15 3.29
C ILE A 15 -5.64 -1.54 1.97
N ALA A 16 -4.78 -2.24 1.23
CA ALA A 16 -4.31 -1.81 -0.08
C ALA A 16 -5.47 -1.61 -1.07
N LEU A 17 -6.43 -2.55 -1.08
CA LEU A 17 -7.61 -2.47 -1.94
C LEU A 17 -8.52 -1.30 -1.56
N GLY A 18 -8.77 -1.10 -0.26
CA GLY A 18 -9.56 0.01 0.24
C GLY A 18 -8.93 1.37 -0.08
N ALA A 19 -7.61 1.48 0.06
CA ALA A 19 -6.87 2.68 -0.29
C ALA A 19 -6.85 2.97 -1.80
N ALA A 20 -6.77 1.91 -2.61
CA ALA A 20 -6.95 2.04 -4.06
C ALA A 20 -8.38 2.50 -4.39
N ALA A 21 -9.41 1.89 -3.82
CA ALA A 21 -10.79 2.24 -4.09
C ALA A 21 -11.10 3.70 -3.67
N GLY A 22 -10.75 4.05 -2.43
CA GLY A 22 -11.03 5.35 -1.82
C GLY A 22 -10.12 6.49 -2.29
N GLY A 23 -9.03 6.20 -3.01
CA GLY A 23 -8.14 7.25 -3.51
C GLY A 23 -7.25 7.87 -2.42
N TYR A 24 -7.08 7.19 -1.29
CA TYR A 24 -6.36 7.72 -0.14
C TYR A 24 -5.77 6.61 0.73
N LEU A 25 -4.51 6.77 1.15
CA LEU A 25 -3.87 5.90 2.16
C LEU A 25 -3.29 6.75 3.31
N ILE A 26 -2.40 7.69 2.98
CA ILE A 26 -1.78 8.66 3.90
C ILE A 26 -1.88 10.07 3.30
N ASP A 27 -1.69 10.20 1.99
CA ASP A 27 -2.12 11.34 1.19
C ASP A 27 -3.02 10.80 0.06
N ASN A 28 -3.64 11.71 -0.67
CA ASN A 28 -4.37 11.44 -1.89
C ASN A 28 -3.50 10.63 -2.86
N THR A 29 -3.97 9.43 -3.22
CA THR A 29 -3.28 8.56 -4.17
C THR A 29 -3.45 9.11 -5.57
N LYS A 30 -2.36 9.13 -6.33
CA LYS A 30 -2.44 9.42 -7.76
C LYS A 30 -2.90 8.17 -8.53
N ILE A 31 -3.38 8.35 -9.76
CA ILE A 31 -3.85 7.23 -10.62
C ILE A 31 -2.82 6.09 -10.71
N TYR A 32 -1.53 6.40 -10.88
CA TYR A 32 -0.50 5.36 -10.96
C TYR A 32 -0.29 4.62 -9.62
N GLU A 33 -0.36 5.32 -8.49
CA GLU A 33 -0.28 4.72 -7.14
C GLU A 33 -1.47 3.81 -6.89
N ARG A 34 -2.64 4.22 -7.40
CA ARG A 34 -3.89 3.46 -7.33
C ARG A 34 -3.77 2.12 -8.07
N ILE A 35 -3.21 2.11 -9.29
CA ILE A 35 -2.98 0.86 -10.05
C ILE A 35 -1.99 -0.04 -9.32
N ILE A 36 -0.91 0.53 -8.79
CA ILE A 36 0.09 -0.21 -8.00
C ILE A 36 -0.53 -0.83 -6.74
N LEU A 37 -1.39 -0.09 -6.03
CA LEU A 37 -2.12 -0.58 -4.86
C LEU A 37 -3.10 -1.70 -5.20
N ILE A 38 -3.76 -1.66 -6.37
CA ILE A 38 -4.62 -2.75 -6.85
C ILE A 38 -3.79 -4.02 -7.09
N ILE A 39 -2.65 -3.90 -7.77
CA ILE A 39 -1.75 -5.03 -8.02
C ILE A 39 -1.22 -5.60 -6.69
N SER A 40 -0.83 -4.72 -5.76
CA SER A 40 -0.41 -5.11 -4.41
C SER A 40 -1.51 -5.84 -3.65
N ALA A 41 -2.74 -5.34 -3.71
CA ALA A 41 -3.90 -5.97 -3.06
C ALA A 41 -4.14 -7.38 -3.57
N PHE A 42 -4.18 -7.58 -4.90
CA PHE A 42 -4.37 -8.91 -5.47
C PHE A 42 -3.22 -9.87 -5.15
N ALA A 43 -1.98 -9.36 -5.11
CA ALA A 43 -0.82 -10.15 -4.71
C ALA A 43 -0.90 -10.60 -3.25
N LEU A 44 -1.38 -9.74 -2.33
CA LEU A 44 -1.53 -10.05 -0.90
C LEU A 44 -2.76 -10.90 -0.57
N LEU A 45 -3.84 -10.76 -1.34
CA LEU A 45 -5.06 -11.56 -1.17
C LEU A 45 -4.85 -13.01 -1.65
N ARG A 46 -3.99 -13.21 -2.66
CA ARG A 46 -3.52 -14.55 -3.03
C ARG A 46 -2.36 -14.96 -2.13
N VAL A 47 -2.72 -15.52 -0.98
CA VAL A 47 -1.79 -16.11 -0.03
C VAL A 47 -0.77 -17.01 -0.73
N GLY A 48 0.51 -16.63 -0.65
CA GLY A 48 1.64 -17.44 -1.11
C GLY A 48 2.95 -16.72 -0.90
N LEU A 49 4.00 -17.43 -0.47
CA LEU A 49 5.28 -16.83 -0.05
C LEU A 49 5.88 -15.83 -1.05
N LEU A 50 5.78 -16.14 -2.35
CA LEU A 50 6.25 -15.27 -3.43
C LEU A 50 5.32 -14.06 -3.62
N SER A 51 4.01 -14.30 -3.72
CA SER A 51 3.00 -13.25 -3.91
C SER A 51 2.97 -12.26 -2.75
N ASP A 52 3.09 -12.75 -1.52
CA ASP A 52 3.11 -11.96 -0.29
C ASP A 52 4.28 -10.98 -0.29
N SER A 53 5.47 -11.46 -0.68
CA SER A 53 6.69 -10.64 -0.74
C SER A 53 6.54 -9.47 -1.73
N ILE A 54 6.08 -9.77 -2.95
CA ILE A 54 5.80 -8.75 -3.97
C ILE A 54 4.73 -7.77 -3.48
N GLY A 55 3.63 -8.29 -2.94
CA GLY A 55 2.53 -7.47 -2.45
C GLY A 55 2.97 -6.48 -1.36
N ILE A 56 3.74 -6.95 -0.38
CA ILE A 56 4.31 -6.12 0.70
C ILE A 56 5.24 -5.05 0.13
N ILE A 57 6.13 -5.41 -0.81
CA ILE A 57 7.08 -4.47 -1.41
C ILE A 57 6.34 -3.33 -2.11
N LEU A 58 5.32 -3.63 -2.92
CA LEU A 58 4.55 -2.59 -3.60
C LEU A 58 3.80 -1.69 -2.60
N LEU A 59 3.21 -2.27 -1.55
CA LEU A 59 2.49 -1.50 -0.53
C LEU A 59 3.43 -0.54 0.21
N VAL A 60 4.59 -1.03 0.65
CA VAL A 60 5.61 -0.23 1.35
C VAL A 60 6.16 0.87 0.45
N ALA A 61 6.39 0.58 -0.84
CA ALA A 61 6.86 1.58 -1.80
C ALA A 61 5.88 2.77 -1.91
N ILE A 62 4.57 2.51 -1.99
CA ILE A 62 3.55 3.57 -2.04
C ILE A 62 3.49 4.37 -0.74
N ILE A 63 3.59 3.70 0.41
CA ILE A 63 3.64 4.36 1.73
C ILE A 63 4.82 5.34 1.80
N ILE A 64 6.01 4.90 1.37
CA ILE A 64 7.22 5.74 1.38
C ILE A 64 7.05 6.94 0.43
N LEU A 65 6.55 6.71 -0.79
CA LEU A 65 6.30 7.78 -1.77
C LEU A 65 5.35 8.84 -1.22
N GLN A 66 4.24 8.43 -0.59
CA GLN A 66 3.28 9.36 0.01
C GLN A 66 3.88 10.13 1.18
N LYS A 67 4.64 9.46 2.06
CA LYS A 67 5.31 10.14 3.20
C LYS A 67 6.33 11.18 2.74
N ILE A 68 7.13 10.88 1.70
CA ILE A 68 8.09 11.84 1.13
C ILE A 68 7.36 13.05 0.55
N ARG A 69 6.24 12.83 -0.16
CA ARG A 69 5.41 13.92 -0.72
C ARG A 69 4.81 14.81 0.37
N ILE A 70 4.30 14.22 1.45
CA ILE A 70 3.77 14.98 2.59
C ILE A 70 4.89 15.82 3.23
N SER A 71 6.07 15.24 3.48
CA SER A 71 7.21 15.98 4.04
C SER A 71 7.64 17.16 3.16
N SER A 72 7.58 16.97 1.84
CA SER A 72 7.88 18.03 0.87
C SER A 72 6.85 19.16 0.91
N LYS A 73 5.55 18.84 1.00
CA LYS A 73 4.49 19.85 1.17
C LYS A 73 4.65 20.63 2.46
N VAL A 74 4.90 19.94 3.58
CA VAL A 74 5.08 20.56 4.91
C VAL A 74 6.26 21.52 4.92
N LYS A 75 7.37 21.18 4.25
CA LYS A 75 8.51 22.11 4.12
C LYS A 75 8.15 23.35 3.30
N ALA A 76 7.43 23.19 2.19
CA ALA A 76 7.06 24.31 1.32
C ALA A 76 6.10 25.32 1.99
N THR A 77 5.29 24.90 2.96
CA THR A 77 4.40 25.81 3.71
C THR A 77 5.11 26.54 4.86
N LYS A 78 6.35 26.16 5.20
CA LYS A 78 7.09 26.71 6.34
C LYS A 78 8.07 27.84 5.95
N TYR A 79 8.15 28.18 4.67
CA TYR A 79 8.89 29.32 4.11
C TYR A 79 7.91 30.29 3.46
#